data_AF-A0A380ZSQ9-F1
#
_entry.id   AF-A0A380ZSQ9-F1
#
_cell.length_a   1.000
_cell.length_b   1.000
_cell.length_c   1.000
_cell.angle_alpha   90.00
_cell.angle_beta   90.00
_cell.angle_gamma   90.00
#
_symmetry.space_group_name_H-M   'P 1'
#
loop_
_entity.id
_entity.type
_entity.pdbx_description
1 polymer ?
#
loop_
_entity_poly.entity_id
_entity_poly.type
_entity_poly.pdbx_seq_one_letter_code
_entity_poly.pdbx_strand_id
1 'polypeptide(L)'
;MTYYPYFCRKIIVFTRLLSYNIYREIPENDWVILIILSSIFVFVFSFSYLHRGGTLINYLRQEMTVSANNFLSWMISSAVFAVLLSTLISQYIPTLPEVIEKNAIGGFTLNKFGYTLAVLTAYYLFKTIFTYIFFQSVGAGKCWPRFYFVAGKFYLIYALVLMIMCVVHYYFSIDTVIIFPYYVLAGLIIWVGKIFYYIFQHPAVLPKEWYYKILYICTLQIAPVLVVYKSLF
;
A
#
# COMPACT_ATOMS: atom_id res chain seq x y z
N MET A 1 -48.89 -49.88 24.29
CA MET A 1 -47.93 -50.08 23.18
C MET A 1 -47.27 -48.75 22.89
N THR A 2 -46.06 -48.60 23.43
CA THR A 2 -45.34 -47.35 23.66
C THR A 2 -44.10 -47.37 22.75
N TYR A 3 -44.10 -46.62 21.66
CA TYR A 3 -42.88 -46.27 20.93
C TYR A 3 -43.08 -44.93 20.20
N TYR A 4 -42.01 -44.15 20.08
CA TYR A 4 -41.87 -42.79 19.52
C TYR A 4 -41.86 -41.58 20.48
N PRO A 5 -40.86 -41.47 21.37
CA PRO A 5 -40.36 -40.15 21.78
C PRO A 5 -38.97 -39.80 21.21
N TYR A 6 -38.28 -40.70 20.50
CA TYR A 6 -36.87 -40.51 20.10
C TYR A 6 -36.64 -39.74 18.79
N PHE A 7 -37.62 -39.69 17.89
CA PHE A 7 -37.44 -39.08 16.56
C PHE A 7 -37.49 -37.54 16.61
N CYS A 8 -38.36 -36.98 17.45
CA CYS A 8 -38.56 -35.53 17.56
C CYS A 8 -37.37 -34.82 18.25
N ARG A 9 -36.69 -35.49 19.20
CA ARG A 9 -35.52 -34.93 19.91
C ARG A 9 -34.28 -34.83 19.01
N LYS A 10 -34.09 -35.77 18.08
CA LYS A 10 -32.99 -35.71 17.10
C LYS A 10 -33.19 -34.58 16.09
N ILE A 11 -34.42 -34.34 15.63
CA ILE A 11 -34.72 -33.24 14.69
C ILE A 11 -34.44 -31.87 15.34
N ILE A 12 -34.82 -31.67 16.61
CA ILE A 12 -34.56 -30.42 17.34
C ILE A 12 -33.06 -30.20 17.60
N VAL A 13 -32.30 -31.27 17.87
CA VAL A 13 -30.84 -31.17 18.03
C VAL A 13 -30.15 -30.92 16.68
N PHE A 14 -30.66 -31.50 15.59
CA PHE A 14 -30.13 -31.31 14.24
C PHE A 14 -30.44 -29.91 13.69
N THR A 15 -31.63 -29.35 13.94
CA THR A 15 -31.96 -27.96 13.59
C THR A 15 -31.23 -26.96 14.49
N ARG A 16 -30.95 -27.30 15.76
CA ARG A 16 -30.12 -26.46 16.65
C ARG A 16 -28.62 -26.53 16.29
N LEU A 17 -28.12 -27.66 15.79
CA LEU A 17 -26.75 -27.81 15.24
C LEU A 17 -26.60 -27.14 13.86
N LEU A 18 -27.59 -27.23 12.98
CA LEU A 18 -27.64 -26.48 11.72
C LEU A 18 -27.74 -24.98 11.99
N SER A 19 -28.59 -24.56 12.92
CA SER A 19 -28.69 -23.17 13.37
C SER A 19 -27.35 -22.67 13.94
N TYR A 20 -26.69 -23.43 14.82
CA TYR A 20 -25.39 -23.04 15.39
C TYR A 20 -24.28 -22.92 14.33
N ASN A 21 -24.32 -23.75 13.27
CA ASN A 21 -23.38 -23.64 12.14
C ASN A 21 -23.75 -22.54 11.13
N ILE A 22 -25.02 -22.14 11.04
CA ILE A 22 -25.48 -21.02 10.19
C ILE A 22 -25.25 -19.67 10.89
N TYR A 23 -25.20 -19.64 12.23
CA TYR A 23 -24.81 -18.45 13.02
C TYR A 23 -23.30 -18.27 13.17
N ARG A 24 -22.47 -18.99 12.38
CA ARG A 24 -21.14 -18.46 12.09
C ARG A 24 -21.38 -17.30 11.14
N GLU A 25 -21.45 -16.08 11.66
CA GLU A 25 -21.38 -14.87 10.83
C GLU A 25 -20.14 -15.03 9.95
N ILE A 26 -20.35 -15.44 8.69
CA ILE A 26 -19.31 -15.39 7.69
C ILE A 26 -19.11 -13.88 7.52
N PRO A 27 -17.94 -13.32 7.86
CA PRO A 27 -17.72 -11.90 7.63
C PRO A 27 -17.99 -11.64 6.14
N GLU A 28 -19.00 -10.81 5.83
CA GLU A 28 -19.31 -10.42 4.46
C GLU A 28 -18.14 -9.58 3.92
N ASN A 29 -17.16 -10.27 3.36
CA ASN A 29 -15.95 -9.69 2.78
C ASN A 29 -16.15 -9.31 1.31
N ASP A 30 -17.39 -9.26 0.82
CA ASP A 30 -17.74 -9.02 -0.59
C ASP A 30 -17.23 -7.67 -1.11
N TRP A 31 -17.11 -6.69 -0.21
CA TRP A 31 -16.48 -5.39 -0.50
C TRP A 31 -15.02 -5.53 -0.95
N VAL A 32 -14.30 -6.58 -0.54
CA VAL A 32 -12.92 -6.85 -0.96
C VAL A 32 -12.86 -7.32 -2.41
N ILE A 33 -13.79 -8.17 -2.84
CA ILE A 33 -13.92 -8.55 -4.25
C ILE A 33 -14.19 -7.32 -5.10
N LEU A 34 -15.07 -6.40 -4.65
CA LEU A 34 -15.32 -5.15 -5.38
C LEU A 34 -14.06 -4.29 -5.53
N ILE A 35 -13.24 -4.19 -4.49
CA ILE A 35 -11.94 -3.49 -4.55
C ILE A 35 -10.99 -4.16 -5.55
N ILE A 36 -10.89 -5.49 -5.53
CA ILE A 36 -10.01 -6.23 -6.44
C ILE A 36 -10.48 -6.07 -7.89
N LEU A 37 -11.77 -6.27 -8.16
CA LEU A 37 -12.35 -6.10 -9.49
C LEU A 37 -12.16 -4.67 -10.01
N SER A 38 -12.38 -3.68 -9.15
CA SER A 38 -12.17 -2.27 -9.48
C SER A 38 -10.69 -1.98 -9.76
N SER A 39 -9.76 -2.58 -8.99
CA SER A 39 -8.32 -2.45 -9.22
C SER A 39 -7.89 -3.05 -10.56
N ILE A 40 -8.41 -4.23 -10.91
CA ILE A 40 -8.18 -4.88 -12.21
C ILE A 40 -8.72 -4.00 -13.34
N PHE A 41 -9.95 -3.51 -13.20
CA PHE A 41 -10.57 -2.63 -14.19
C PHE A 41 -9.75 -1.35 -14.42
N VAL A 42 -9.28 -0.70 -13.35
CA VAL A 42 -8.44 0.49 -13.43
C VAL A 42 -7.11 0.18 -14.13
N PHE A 43 -6.47 -0.96 -13.86
CA PHE A 43 -5.26 -1.35 -14.57
C PHE A 43 -5.51 -1.64 -16.05
N VAL A 44 -6.58 -2.35 -16.40
CA VAL A 44 -6.97 -2.60 -17.80
C VAL A 44 -7.21 -1.28 -18.52
N PHE A 45 -7.95 -0.36 -17.90
CA PHE A 45 -8.15 0.99 -18.42
C PHE A 45 -6.83 1.73 -18.62
N SER A 46 -5.92 1.69 -17.64
CA SER A 46 -4.60 2.29 -17.74
C SER A 46 -3.78 1.71 -18.91
N PHE A 47 -3.79 0.40 -19.11
CA PHE A 47 -3.06 -0.22 -20.23
C PHE A 47 -3.66 0.12 -21.59
N SER A 48 -4.99 0.12 -21.69
CA SER A 48 -5.69 0.46 -22.93
C SER A 48 -5.49 1.93 -23.33
N TYR A 49 -5.69 2.87 -22.41
CA TYR A 49 -5.67 4.30 -22.73
C TYR A 49 -4.29 4.94 -22.58
N LEU A 50 -3.59 4.73 -21.45
CA LEU A 50 -2.31 5.40 -21.20
C LEU A 50 -1.17 4.72 -21.94
N HIS A 51 -1.20 3.39 -22.05
CA HIS A 51 -0.15 2.60 -22.71
C HIS A 51 -0.51 2.15 -24.13
N ARG A 52 -1.58 2.69 -24.73
CA ARG A 52 -2.01 2.42 -26.11
C ARG A 52 -2.15 0.92 -26.43
N GLY A 53 -2.67 0.15 -25.48
CA GLY A 53 -2.85 -1.31 -25.62
C GLY A 53 -1.57 -2.13 -25.42
N GLY A 54 -0.51 -1.57 -24.83
CA GLY A 54 0.70 -2.30 -24.48
C GLY A 54 0.45 -3.39 -23.44
N THR A 55 1.18 -4.51 -23.53
CA THR A 55 1.11 -5.59 -22.54
C THR A 55 1.87 -5.22 -21.26
N LEU A 56 1.55 -5.91 -20.16
CA LEU A 56 2.23 -5.73 -18.87
C LEU A 56 3.74 -5.95 -18.96
N ILE A 57 4.17 -6.99 -19.69
CA ILE A 57 5.59 -7.30 -19.87
C ILE A 57 6.29 -6.18 -20.65
N ASN A 58 5.63 -5.64 -21.67
CA ASN A 58 6.16 -4.53 -22.45
C ASN A 58 6.34 -3.29 -21.56
N TYR A 59 5.38 -2.96 -20.71
CA TYR A 59 5.49 -1.83 -19.79
C TYR A 59 6.63 -2.01 -18.77
N LEU A 60 6.79 -3.22 -18.21
CA LEU A 60 7.87 -3.49 -17.26
C LEU A 60 9.26 -3.33 -17.91
N ARG A 61 9.42 -3.70 -19.19
CA ARG A 61 10.67 -3.57 -19.94
C ARG A 61 10.90 -2.20 -20.57
N GLN A 62 9.87 -1.37 -20.67
CA GLN A 62 9.92 -0.11 -21.40
C GLN A 62 10.90 0.89 -20.77
N GLU A 63 11.64 1.61 -21.61
CA GLU A 63 12.47 2.75 -21.19
C GLU A 63 11.63 4.01 -21.03
N MET A 64 12.04 4.89 -20.10
CA MET A 64 11.31 6.12 -19.77
C MET A 64 11.17 7.08 -20.98
N THR A 65 12.13 7.07 -21.90
CA THR A 65 12.17 7.95 -23.08
C THR A 65 11.05 7.65 -24.09
N VAL A 66 10.55 6.42 -24.09
CA VAL A 66 9.55 5.93 -25.07
C VAL A 66 8.14 6.00 -24.48
N SER A 67 8.00 6.08 -23.16
CA SER A 67 6.70 6.00 -22.50
C SER A 67 6.04 7.38 -22.34
N ALA A 68 4.85 7.52 -22.94
CA ALA A 68 3.97 8.65 -22.70
C ALA A 68 3.22 8.49 -21.37
N ASN A 69 2.80 9.62 -20.76
CA ASN A 69 1.94 9.65 -19.57
C ASN A 69 2.49 8.99 -18.30
N ASN A 70 3.82 8.91 -18.16
CA ASN A 70 4.49 8.27 -17.00
C ASN A 70 4.02 8.77 -15.64
N PHE A 71 3.75 10.07 -15.54
CA PHE A 71 3.28 10.68 -14.29
C PHE A 71 1.90 10.14 -13.90
N LEU A 72 0.98 10.08 -14.87
CA LEU A 72 -0.38 9.59 -14.64
C LEU A 72 -0.39 8.08 -14.36
N SER A 73 0.41 7.29 -15.09
CA SER A 73 0.58 5.85 -14.83
C SER A 73 1.12 5.59 -13.43
N TRP A 74 2.07 6.40 -12.97
CA TRP A 74 2.60 6.32 -11.60
C TRP A 74 1.53 6.66 -10.56
N MET A 75 0.77 7.75 -10.77
CA MET A 75 -0.33 8.13 -9.87
C MET A 75 -1.37 7.01 -9.75
N ILE A 76 -1.86 6.47 -10.87
CA ILE A 76 -2.85 5.39 -10.88
C ILE A 76 -2.30 4.16 -10.13
N SER A 77 -1.08 3.74 -10.45
CA SER A 77 -0.46 2.57 -9.81
C SER A 77 -0.27 2.77 -8.31
N SER A 78 0.08 3.99 -7.89
CA SER A 78 0.22 4.33 -6.46
C SER A 78 -1.12 4.36 -5.72
N ALA A 79 -2.19 4.85 -6.36
CA ALA A 79 -3.52 4.88 -5.79
C ALA A 79 -4.09 3.47 -5.60
N VAL A 80 -3.99 2.62 -6.62
CA VAL A 80 -4.42 1.21 -6.54
C VAL A 80 -3.62 0.46 -5.48
N PHE A 81 -2.30 0.68 -5.41
CA PHE A 81 -1.46 0.12 -4.36
C PHE A 81 -1.90 0.57 -2.96
N ALA A 82 -2.19 1.85 -2.75
CA ALA A 82 -2.64 2.38 -1.46
C ALA A 82 -3.98 1.76 -1.03
N VAL A 83 -4.93 1.62 -1.97
CA VAL A 83 -6.22 0.97 -1.74
C VAL A 83 -6.02 -0.48 -1.32
N LEU A 84 -5.29 -1.29 -2.09
CA LEU A 84 -5.06 -2.70 -1.78
C LEU A 84 -4.29 -2.91 -0.47
N LEU A 85 -3.28 -2.06 -0.21
CA LEU A 85 -2.53 -2.12 1.04
C LEU A 85 -3.42 -1.76 2.24
N SER A 86 -4.29 -0.75 2.09
CA SER A 86 -5.25 -0.38 3.13
C SER A 86 -6.24 -1.49 3.42
N THR A 87 -6.72 -2.19 2.38
CA THR A 87 -7.57 -3.39 2.53
C THR A 87 -6.84 -4.42 3.40
N LEU A 88 -5.61 -4.81 3.03
CA LEU A 88 -4.87 -5.82 3.77
C LEU A 88 -4.61 -5.42 5.23
N ILE A 89 -4.22 -4.17 5.48
CA ILE A 89 -3.90 -3.66 6.82
C ILE A 89 -5.15 -3.52 7.69
N SER A 90 -6.32 -3.23 7.10
CA SER A 90 -7.55 -2.97 7.85
C SER A 90 -8.00 -4.12 8.76
N GLN A 91 -7.65 -5.37 8.43
CA GLN A 91 -7.92 -6.52 9.30
C GLN A 91 -7.12 -6.52 10.61
N TYR A 92 -5.92 -5.93 10.59
CA TYR A 92 -5.03 -5.89 11.76
C TYR A 92 -5.40 -4.79 12.75
N ILE A 93 -6.37 -3.93 12.41
CA ILE A 93 -6.84 -2.87 13.29
C ILE A 93 -8.01 -3.38 14.13
N PRO A 94 -7.79 -3.61 15.45
CA PRO A 94 -8.83 -4.16 16.32
C PRO A 94 -9.98 -3.18 16.53
N THR A 95 -9.69 -1.90 16.79
CA THR A 95 -10.68 -0.85 17.09
C THR A 95 -10.28 0.49 16.47
N LEU A 96 -11.27 1.33 16.15
CA LEU A 96 -10.99 2.72 15.77
C LEU A 96 -10.64 3.53 17.02
N PRO A 97 -9.75 4.52 16.92
CA PRO A 97 -9.53 5.49 17.99
C PRO A 97 -10.82 6.28 18.29
N GLU A 98 -11.17 6.46 19.56
CA GLU A 98 -12.38 7.18 19.99
C GLU A 98 -12.49 8.60 19.45
N VAL A 99 -11.33 9.27 19.24
CA VAL A 99 -11.26 10.63 18.69
C VAL A 99 -11.89 10.72 17.29
N ILE A 100 -11.81 9.63 16.53
CA ILE A 100 -12.30 9.55 15.15
C ILE A 100 -13.76 9.08 15.13
N GLU A 101 -14.13 8.21 16.06
CA GLU A 101 -15.52 7.76 16.22
C GLU A 101 -16.44 8.90 16.67
N LYS A 102 -15.96 9.77 17.57
CA LYS A 102 -16.71 10.93 18.08
C LYS A 102 -16.80 12.09 17.07
N ASN A 103 -15.81 12.22 16.18
CA ASN A 103 -15.79 13.24 15.15
C ASN A 103 -16.49 12.75 13.87
N ALA A 104 -17.82 12.79 13.86
CA ALA A 104 -18.60 12.59 12.65
C ALA A 104 -18.44 13.79 11.71
N ILE A 105 -17.55 13.69 10.72
CA ILE A 105 -17.39 14.72 9.70
C ILE A 105 -18.61 14.64 8.77
N GLY A 106 -19.52 15.62 8.87
CA GLY A 106 -20.73 15.67 8.04
C GLY A 106 -21.73 14.54 8.30
N GLY A 107 -21.73 13.94 9.50
CA GLY A 107 -22.63 12.84 9.87
C GLY A 107 -22.19 11.45 9.40
N PHE A 108 -21.09 11.35 8.65
CA PHE A 108 -20.50 10.07 8.27
C PHE A 108 -19.44 9.64 9.28
N THR A 109 -19.55 8.41 9.78
CA THR A 109 -18.51 7.77 10.59
C THR A 109 -17.54 7.02 9.67
N LEU A 110 -16.24 7.20 9.90
CA LEU A 110 -15.22 6.49 9.12
C LEU A 110 -15.19 5.02 9.53
N ASN A 111 -15.25 4.11 8.55
CA ASN A 111 -15.02 2.69 8.77
C ASN A 111 -13.51 2.40 8.96
N LYS A 112 -13.16 1.24 9.53
CA LYS A 112 -11.77 0.72 9.68
C LYS A 112 -10.96 0.90 8.40
N PHE A 113 -11.53 0.46 7.28
CA PHE A 113 -10.94 0.61 5.96
C PHE A 113 -10.72 2.09 5.60
N GLY A 114 -11.74 2.94 5.74
CA GLY A 114 -11.65 4.37 5.41
C GLY A 114 -10.58 5.09 6.23
N TYR A 115 -10.47 4.77 7.52
CA TYR A 115 -9.41 5.27 8.38
C TYR A 115 -8.02 4.82 7.89
N THR A 116 -7.83 3.52 7.63
CA THR A 116 -6.54 3.02 7.12
C THR A 116 -6.14 3.65 5.80
N LEU A 117 -7.10 3.81 4.88
CA LEU A 117 -6.86 4.41 3.58
C LEU A 117 -6.44 5.87 3.74
N ALA A 118 -7.11 6.64 4.60
CA ALA A 118 -6.78 8.04 4.85
C ALA A 118 -5.36 8.19 5.42
N VAL A 119 -5.02 7.41 6.44
CA VAL A 119 -3.68 7.44 7.09
C VAL A 119 -2.59 7.05 6.09
N LEU A 120 -2.77 5.96 5.35
CA LEU A 120 -1.78 5.51 4.37
C LEU A 120 -1.62 6.50 3.22
N THR A 121 -2.73 7.04 2.71
CA THR A 121 -2.69 8.04 1.64
C THR A 121 -1.95 9.29 2.11
N ALA A 122 -2.24 9.79 3.32
CA ALA A 122 -1.54 10.93 3.91
C ALA A 122 -0.04 10.65 4.06
N TYR A 123 0.34 9.47 4.56
CA TYR A 123 1.74 9.05 4.69
C TYR A 123 2.46 9.02 3.33
N TYR A 124 1.86 8.41 2.30
CA TYR A 124 2.49 8.34 0.97
C TYR A 124 2.54 9.68 0.26
N LEU A 125 1.54 10.56 0.46
CA LEU A 125 1.58 11.93 -0.04
C LEU A 125 2.70 12.72 0.61
N PHE A 126 2.80 12.70 1.94
CA PHE A 126 3.86 13.36 2.69
C PHE A 126 5.24 12.86 2.24
N LYS A 127 5.42 11.53 2.20
CA LYS A 127 6.65 10.92 1.68
C LYS A 127 7.00 11.43 0.28
N THR A 128 6.02 11.51 -0.61
CA THR A 128 6.22 11.97 -2.00
C THR A 128 6.62 13.43 -2.06
N ILE A 129 5.97 14.31 -1.28
CA ILE A 129 6.29 15.73 -1.18
C ILE A 129 7.72 15.91 -0.67
N PHE A 130 8.10 15.21 0.40
CA PHE A 130 9.47 15.28 0.94
C PHE A 130 10.50 14.75 -0.04
N THR A 131 10.20 13.66 -0.74
CA THR A 131 11.09 13.12 -1.76
C THR A 131 11.26 14.10 -2.92
N TYR A 132 10.18 14.75 -3.35
CA TYR A 132 10.23 15.77 -4.40
C TYR A 132 11.07 16.98 -3.97
N ILE A 133 10.82 17.53 -2.78
CA ILE A 133 11.60 18.64 -2.20
C ILE A 133 13.08 18.24 -2.13
N PHE A 134 13.38 17.02 -1.68
CA PHE A 134 14.73 16.49 -1.62
C PHE A 134 15.45 16.51 -2.99
N PHE A 135 14.80 16.02 -4.05
CA PHE A 135 15.38 16.06 -5.39
C PHE A 135 15.63 17.48 -5.89
N GLN A 136 14.74 18.43 -5.55
CA GLN A 136 14.93 19.83 -5.90
C GLN A 136 16.06 20.48 -5.10
N SER A 137 16.15 20.23 -3.79
CA SER A 137 17.21 20.76 -2.91
C SER A 137 18.61 20.31 -3.32
N VAL A 138 18.76 19.09 -3.84
CA VAL A 138 20.05 18.57 -4.34
C VAL A 138 20.41 19.12 -5.73
N GLY A 139 19.50 19.85 -6.39
CA GLY A 139 19.64 20.31 -7.77
C GLY A 139 19.51 19.18 -8.79
N ALA A 140 18.89 18.06 -8.40
CA ALA A 140 18.73 16.86 -9.20
C ALA A 140 17.27 16.65 -9.66
N GLY A 141 16.53 17.74 -9.91
CA GLY A 141 15.13 17.69 -10.34
C GLY A 141 14.90 16.87 -11.62
N LYS A 142 15.91 16.78 -12.51
CA LYS A 142 15.86 15.93 -13.72
C LYS A 142 15.79 14.43 -13.41
N CYS A 143 16.19 13.99 -12.21
CA CYS A 143 16.09 12.60 -11.76
C CYS A 143 14.68 12.23 -11.26
N TRP A 144 13.84 13.22 -10.90
CA TRP A 144 12.50 12.98 -10.39
C TRP A 144 11.61 12.20 -11.38
N PRO A 145 11.57 12.55 -12.69
CA PRO A 145 10.89 11.74 -13.71
C PRO A 145 11.29 10.28 -13.76
N ARG A 146 12.59 10.01 -13.60
CA ARG A 146 13.12 8.65 -13.59
C ARG A 146 12.70 7.91 -12.32
N PHE A 147 12.75 8.59 -11.18
CA PHE A 147 12.35 8.02 -9.89
C PHE A 147 10.89 7.57 -9.90
N TYR A 148 9.94 8.45 -10.26
CA TYR A 148 8.53 8.07 -10.23
C TYR A 148 8.18 7.03 -11.31
N PHE A 149 8.87 7.05 -12.47
CA PHE A 149 8.68 6.03 -13.51
C PHE A 149 9.07 4.64 -13.01
N VAL A 150 10.24 4.51 -12.39
CA VAL A 150 10.69 3.23 -11.83
C VAL A 150 9.81 2.84 -10.64
N ALA A 151 9.46 3.79 -9.76
CA ALA A 151 8.56 3.53 -8.63
C ALA A 151 7.17 3.04 -9.08
N GLY A 152 6.63 3.58 -10.18
CA GLY A 152 5.36 3.15 -10.77
C GLY A 152 5.36 1.66 -11.13
N LYS A 153 6.43 1.16 -11.76
CA LYS A 153 6.59 -0.27 -12.08
C LYS A 153 6.57 -1.14 -10.83
N PHE A 154 7.26 -0.73 -9.77
CA PHE A 154 7.23 -1.45 -8.49
C PHE A 154 5.85 -1.45 -7.86
N TYR A 155 5.16 -0.31 -7.82
CA TYR A 155 3.81 -0.24 -7.27
C TYR A 155 2.82 -1.10 -8.05
N LEU A 156 2.98 -1.20 -9.37
CA LEU A 156 2.19 -2.13 -10.18
C LEU A 156 2.43 -3.59 -9.78
N ILE A 157 3.69 -4.02 -9.67
CA ILE A 157 4.03 -5.39 -9.24
C ILE A 157 3.50 -5.66 -7.82
N TYR A 158 3.68 -4.71 -6.90
CA TYR A 158 3.17 -4.85 -5.53
C TYR A 158 1.66 -4.92 -5.49
N ALA A 159 0.95 -4.13 -6.29
CA ALA A 159 -0.50 -4.21 -6.38
C ALA A 159 -0.97 -5.59 -6.86
N LEU A 160 -0.30 -6.19 -7.85
CA LEU A 160 -0.61 -7.56 -8.28
C LEU A 160 -0.44 -8.59 -7.15
N VAL A 161 0.68 -8.50 -6.42
CA VAL A 161 0.94 -9.39 -5.28
C VAL A 161 -0.08 -9.16 -4.16
N LEU A 162 -0.41 -7.90 -3.86
CA LEU A 162 -1.38 -7.54 -2.84
C LEU A 162 -2.80 -8.02 -3.17
N MET A 163 -3.20 -8.05 -4.44
CA MET A 163 -4.50 -8.64 -4.83
C MET A 163 -4.58 -10.11 -4.41
N ILE A 164 -3.53 -10.89 -4.71
CA ILE A 164 -3.46 -12.31 -4.31
C ILE A 164 -3.48 -12.43 -2.78
N MET A 165 -2.69 -11.60 -2.08
CA MET A 165 -2.66 -11.60 -0.62
C MET A 165 -4.00 -11.24 0.00
N CYS A 166 -4.74 -10.27 -0.56
CA CYS A 166 -6.07 -9.92 -0.10
C CYS A 166 -7.04 -11.09 -0.25
N VAL A 167 -7.01 -11.81 -1.38
CA VAL A 167 -7.85 -13.01 -1.56
C VAL A 167 -7.50 -14.07 -0.52
N VAL A 168 -6.20 -14.37 -0.36
CA VAL A 168 -5.74 -15.37 0.60
C VAL A 168 -6.18 -15.01 2.02
N HIS A 169 -5.99 -13.75 2.43
CA HIS A 169 -6.21 -13.35 3.81
C HIS A 169 -7.68 -13.11 4.19
N TYR A 170 -8.54 -12.72 3.24
CA TYR A 170 -9.97 -12.49 3.49
C TYR A 170 -10.84 -13.73 3.28
N TYR A 171 -10.44 -14.65 2.40
CA TYR A 171 -11.26 -15.83 2.07
C TYR A 171 -10.75 -17.13 2.70
N PHE A 172 -9.47 -17.21 3.06
CA PHE A 172 -8.95 -18.34 3.84
C PHE A 172 -8.88 -17.93 5.30
N SER A 173 -9.45 -18.77 6.18
CA SER A 173 -9.48 -18.54 7.63
C SER A 173 -8.10 -18.82 8.25
N ILE A 174 -7.13 -17.97 7.93
CA ILE A 174 -5.76 -18.04 8.45
C ILE A 174 -5.66 -17.16 9.71
N ASP A 175 -5.03 -17.68 10.76
CA ASP A 175 -4.79 -16.91 11.98
C ASP A 175 -3.91 -15.68 11.72
N THR A 176 -4.49 -14.50 11.96
CA THR A 176 -3.86 -13.20 11.70
C THR A 176 -2.56 -13.01 12.49
N VAL A 177 -2.51 -13.51 13.72
CA VAL A 177 -1.33 -13.42 14.61
C VAL A 177 -0.15 -14.22 14.06
N ILE A 178 -0.42 -15.39 13.47
CA ILE A 178 0.63 -16.28 12.96
C ILE A 178 1.17 -15.73 11.64
N ILE A 179 0.31 -15.21 10.76
CA ILE A 179 0.73 -14.78 9.42
C ILE A 179 1.35 -13.38 9.38
N PHE A 180 1.02 -12.51 10.34
CA PHE A 180 1.56 -11.16 10.44
C PHE A 180 3.10 -11.06 10.35
N PRO A 181 3.91 -11.82 11.14
CA PRO A 181 5.37 -11.74 11.05
C PRO A 181 5.91 -12.12 9.67
N TYR A 182 5.26 -13.05 8.96
CA TYR A 182 5.65 -13.43 7.60
C TYR A 182 5.41 -12.29 6.61
N TYR A 183 4.30 -11.55 6.74
CA TYR A 183 4.06 -10.36 5.92
C TYR A 183 5.07 -9.25 6.21
N VAL A 184 5.41 -9.02 7.47
CA VAL A 184 6.44 -8.02 7.84
C VAL A 184 7.81 -8.41 7.26
N LEU A 185 8.21 -9.67 7.40
CA LEU A 185 9.47 -10.18 6.85
C LEU A 185 9.49 -10.09 5.32
N ALA A 186 8.42 -10.51 4.64
CA ALA A 186 8.30 -10.40 3.19
C ALA A 186 8.37 -8.93 2.73
N GLY A 187 7.67 -8.02 3.43
CA GLY A 187 7.73 -6.60 3.19
C GLY A 187 9.15 -6.03 3.34
N LEU A 188 9.90 -6.47 4.35
CA LEU A 188 11.28 -6.07 4.58
C LEU A 188 12.21 -6.54 3.45
N ILE A 189 12.11 -7.82 3.06
CA ILE A 189 12.89 -8.37 1.94
C ILE A 189 12.62 -7.60 0.65
N ILE A 190 11.34 -7.34 0.36
CA ILE A 190 10.91 -6.59 -0.81
C ILE A 190 11.45 -5.14 -0.78
N TRP A 191 11.42 -4.50 0.40
CA TRP A 191 11.92 -3.14 0.60
C TRP A 191 13.44 -3.06 0.40
N VAL A 192 14.19 -4.01 0.95
CA VAL A 192 15.65 -4.11 0.76
C VAL A 192 15.97 -4.37 -0.72
N GLY A 193 15.28 -5.30 -1.36
CA GLY A 193 15.45 -5.60 -2.79
C GLY A 193 15.19 -4.37 -3.68
N LYS A 194 14.18 -3.56 -3.34
CA LYS A 194 13.91 -2.29 -4.02
C LYS A 194 15.06 -1.30 -3.90
N ILE A 195 15.68 -1.18 -2.72
CA ILE A 195 16.84 -0.30 -2.51
C ILE A 195 18.00 -0.75 -3.38
N PHE A 196 18.31 -2.04 -3.39
CA PHE A 196 19.36 -2.59 -4.25
C PHE A 196 19.08 -2.29 -5.72
N TYR A 197 17.85 -2.49 -6.18
CA TYR A 197 17.48 -2.17 -7.56
C TYR A 197 17.69 -0.69 -7.90
N TYR A 198 17.35 0.23 -7.00
CA TYR A 198 17.59 1.67 -7.21
C TYR A 198 19.07 2.05 -7.29
N ILE A 199 19.94 1.33 -6.57
CA ILE A 199 21.38 1.56 -6.57
C ILE A 199 22.02 1.00 -7.85
N PHE A 200 21.63 -0.23 -8.25
CA PHE A 200 22.25 -0.93 -9.38
C PHE A 200 21.68 -0.55 -10.75
N GLN A 201 20.57 0.21 -10.81
CA GLN A 201 19.98 0.58 -12.09
C GLN A 201 20.77 1.68 -12.79
N HIS A 202 21.17 1.38 -14.03
CA HIS A 202 21.72 2.33 -14.97
C HIS A 202 20.62 2.78 -15.95
N PRO A 203 20.47 4.10 -16.22
CA PRO A 203 21.14 5.23 -15.57
C PRO A 203 20.62 5.49 -14.14
N ALA A 204 21.50 6.00 -13.26
CA ALA A 204 21.21 6.14 -11.83
C ALA A 204 19.88 6.84 -11.54
N VAL A 205 19.06 6.20 -10.71
CA VAL A 205 17.77 6.73 -10.24
C VAL A 205 17.99 7.75 -9.12
N LEU A 206 18.98 7.48 -8.26
CA LEU A 206 19.39 8.35 -7.16
C LEU A 206 20.50 9.32 -7.61
N PRO A 207 20.56 10.54 -7.05
CA PRO A 207 21.62 11.49 -7.37
C PRO A 207 22.97 11.01 -6.82
N LYS A 208 24.01 10.96 -7.67
CA LYS A 208 25.35 10.49 -7.28
C LYS A 208 26.04 11.38 -6.25
N GLU A 209 25.74 12.68 -6.24
CA GLU A 209 26.39 13.68 -5.39
C GLU A 209 25.60 14.04 -4.13
N TRP A 210 24.53 13.30 -3.81
CA TRP A 210 23.57 13.67 -2.76
C TRP A 210 24.23 13.91 -1.40
N TYR A 211 25.29 13.15 -1.12
CA TYR A 211 25.93 13.05 0.18
C TYR A 211 26.84 14.26 0.38
N TYR A 212 27.61 14.60 -0.66
CA TYR A 212 28.51 15.74 -0.64
C TYR A 212 27.76 17.06 -0.54
N LYS A 213 26.59 17.20 -1.16
CA LYS A 213 25.80 18.45 -1.06
C LYS A 213 25.12 18.61 0.30
N ILE A 214 24.60 17.53 0.89
CA ILE A 214 24.05 17.58 2.25
C ILE A 214 25.16 17.88 3.26
N LEU A 215 26.28 17.17 3.17
CA LEU A 215 27.45 17.41 4.02
C LEU A 215 27.97 18.85 3.85
N TYR A 216 28.01 19.37 2.62
CA TYR A 216 28.40 20.75 2.34
C TYR A 216 27.44 21.77 2.95
N ILE A 217 26.12 21.62 2.78
CA ILE A 217 25.12 22.52 3.39
C ILE A 217 25.21 22.48 4.92
N CYS A 218 25.29 21.27 5.51
CA CYS A 218 25.46 21.12 6.94
C CYS A 218 26.77 21.76 7.42
N THR A 219 27.88 21.59 6.69
CA THR A 219 29.16 22.22 7.06
C THR A 219 29.08 23.74 6.94
N LEU A 220 28.48 24.27 5.87
CA LEU A 220 28.38 25.71 5.65
C LEU A 220 27.41 26.42 6.61
N GLN A 221 26.41 25.71 7.14
CA GLN A 221 25.46 26.24 8.12
C GLN A 221 25.93 26.03 9.57
N ILE A 222 26.57 24.90 9.88
CA ILE A 222 27.03 24.57 11.24
C ILE A 222 28.37 25.24 11.56
N ALA A 223 29.29 25.37 10.59
CA ALA A 223 30.59 26.03 10.80
C ALA A 223 30.48 27.49 11.27
N PRO A 224 29.65 28.38 10.68
CA PRO A 224 29.52 29.75 11.19
C PRO A 224 28.89 29.78 12.58
N VAL A 225 27.95 28.88 12.90
CA VAL A 225 27.37 28.78 14.26
C VAL A 225 28.43 28.34 15.28
N LEU A 226 29.29 27.38 14.94
CA LEU A 226 30.40 26.96 15.80
C LEU A 226 31.46 28.06 15.99
N VAL A 227 31.78 28.82 14.94
CA VAL A 227 32.70 29.97 15.02
C VAL A 227 32.13 31.07 15.91
N VAL A 228 30.85 31.40 15.76
CA VAL A 228 30.16 32.37 16.63
C VAL A 228 30.13 31.89 18.08
N TYR A 229 29.81 30.62 18.32
CA TYR A 229 29.81 30.04 19.67
C TYR A 229 31.17 30.14 20.36
N LYS A 230 32.27 29.77 19.67
CA LYS A 230 33.65 29.89 20.18
C LYS A 230 34.13 31.34 20.35
N SER A 231 33.46 32.30 19.71
CA SER A 231 33.80 33.73 19.84
C SER A 231 33.04 34.40 20.99
N LEU A 232 31.90 33.82 21.40
CA LEU A 232 31.03 34.31 22.48
C LEU A 232 31.26 33.61 23.82
N PHE A 233 31.80 32.38 23.82
CA PHE A 233 32.15 31.57 24.98
C PHE A 233 33.57 31.03 24.84
#